data_AF-A0A934Z561-F1
#
_entry.id   AF-A0A934Z561-F1
#
_cell.length_a   1.000
_cell.length_b   1.000
_cell.length_c   1.000
_cell.angle_alpha   90.00
_cell.angle_beta   90.00
_cell.angle_gamma   90.00
#
_symmetry.space_group_name_H-M   'P 1'
#
loop_
_entity.id
_entity.type
_entity.pdbx_description
1 polymer ?
#
loop_
_entity_poly.entity_id
_entity_poly.type
_entity_poly.pdbx_seq_one_letter_code
_entity_poly.pdbx_strand_id
1 'polypeptide(L)'
;MIVVTTDHGRDAPTGKGHGGQSVRERTTWIVTNQSALGPRFTNGALAIVDIAPSILQYLGISAPAAVAGQMEGVSFLRPRAR
;
A
#
# COMPACT_ATOMS: atom_id res chain seq x y z
N MET A 1 -9.30 5.37 -9.44
CA MET A 1 -8.78 5.41 -8.06
C MET A 1 -7.53 6.26 -8.08
N ILE A 2 -7.33 7.10 -7.06
CA ILE A 2 -6.08 7.84 -6.85
C ILE A 2 -5.43 7.31 -5.59
N VAL A 3 -4.15 6.94 -5.67
CA VAL A 3 -3.31 6.57 -4.52
C VAL A 3 -2.04 7.40 -4.63
N VAL A 4 -1.69 8.10 -3.55
CA VAL A 4 -0.43 8.84 -3.44
C VAL A 4 0.34 8.26 -2.26
N THR A 5 1.62 7.99 -2.45
CA THR A 5 2.50 7.39 -1.45
C THR A 5 3.92 7.91 -1.61
N THR A 6 4.76 7.67 -0.62
CA THR A 6 6.21 7.63 -0.78
C THR A 6 6.67 6.19 -0.95
N ASP A 7 7.81 5.98 -1.62
CA ASP A 7 8.52 4.70 -1.69
C ASP A 7 9.38 4.46 -0.43
N HIS A 8 10.00 5.53 0.07
CA HIS A 8 10.74 5.53 1.34
C HIS A 8 10.93 6.95 1.90
N GLY A 9 11.46 7.07 3.12
CA GLY A 9 11.96 8.30 3.71
C GLY A 9 13.43 8.57 3.36
N ARG A 10 13.94 9.75 3.70
CA ARG A 10 15.34 10.14 3.45
C ARG A 10 16.19 10.07 4.72
N ASP A 11 17.51 10.27 4.61
CA ASP A 11 18.39 10.22 5.79
C ASP A 11 17.95 11.21 6.87
N ALA A 12 18.09 10.83 8.14
CA ALA A 12 17.68 11.68 9.25
C ALA A 12 18.51 12.97 9.41
N PRO A 13 19.86 12.95 9.23
CA PRO A 13 20.68 14.14 9.40
C PRO A 13 20.40 15.29 8.41
N THR A 14 20.23 14.98 7.13
CA THR A 14 20.16 15.97 6.04
C THR A 14 18.84 15.94 5.27
N GLY A 15 18.06 14.85 5.38
CA GLY A 15 16.85 14.68 4.61
C GLY A 15 17.11 14.44 3.12
N LYS A 16 18.26 13.88 2.73
CA LYS A 16 18.67 13.64 1.34
C LYS A 16 18.99 12.16 1.10
N GLY A 17 19.42 11.85 -0.13
CA GLY A 17 19.82 10.49 -0.53
C GLY A 17 18.72 9.43 -0.42
N HIS A 18 19.15 8.16 -0.48
CA HIS A 18 18.28 7.00 -0.33
C HIS A 18 18.15 6.52 1.13
N GLY A 19 18.94 7.09 2.03
CA GLY A 19 18.97 6.65 3.43
C GLY A 19 19.54 5.24 3.61
N GLY A 20 19.29 4.67 4.80
CA GLY A 20 19.53 3.27 5.16
C GLY A 20 18.24 2.52 5.47
N GLN A 21 18.18 1.89 6.65
CA GLN A 21 17.07 1.01 7.06
C GLN A 21 16.46 1.42 8.41
N SER A 22 16.64 2.67 8.83
CA SER A 22 16.04 3.16 10.07
C SER A 22 14.52 3.18 9.98
N VAL A 23 13.84 3.21 11.13
CA VAL A 23 12.36 3.29 11.19
C VAL A 23 11.85 4.51 10.42
N ARG A 24 12.52 5.65 10.53
CA ARG A 24 12.15 6.89 9.81
C ARG A 24 12.23 6.72 8.29
N GLU A 25 13.25 6.02 7.79
CA GLU A 25 13.45 5.79 6.35
C GLU A 25 12.49 4.73 5.82
N ARG A 26 12.11 3.74 6.63
CA ARG A 26 11.15 2.70 6.25
C ARG A 26 9.69 3.12 6.39
N THR A 27 9.41 4.18 7.13
CA THR A 27 8.05 4.67 7.34
C THR A 27 7.59 5.45 6.11
N THR A 28 6.61 4.89 5.40
CA THR A 28 5.90 5.53 4.29
C THR A 28 4.50 5.95 4.70
N TRP A 29 3.86 6.81 3.92
CA TRP A 29 2.44 7.13 4.06
C TRP A 29 1.69 6.82 2.78
N ILE A 30 0.40 6.52 2.90
CA ILE A 30 -0.50 6.28 1.77
C ILE A 30 -1.75 7.12 1.99
N VAL A 31 -2.17 7.86 0.96
CA VAL A 31 -3.47 8.55 0.92
C VAL A 31 -4.22 8.15 -0.34
N THR A 32 -5.55 8.13 -0.25
CA THR A 32 -6.41 7.75 -1.37
C THR A 32 -7.74 8.50 -1.33
N ASN A 33 -8.36 8.67 -2.51
CA ASN A 33 -9.70 9.25 -2.62
C ASN A 33 -10.84 8.21 -2.50
N GLN A 34 -10.52 6.95 -2.19
CA GLN A 34 -11.53 5.90 -2.03
C GLN A 34 -12.22 6.04 -0.67
N SER A 35 -13.55 5.91 -0.66
CA SER A 35 -14.36 5.96 0.57
C SER A 35 -14.64 4.57 1.17
N ALA A 36 -14.66 3.53 0.33
CA ALA A 36 -14.92 2.15 0.75
C ALA A 36 -13.68 1.46 1.33
N LEU A 37 -13.10 2.05 2.38
CA LEU A 37 -11.87 1.55 3.03
C LEU A 37 -12.18 0.48 4.08
N GLY A 38 -11.35 -0.56 4.12
CA GLY A 38 -11.40 -1.65 5.09
C GLY A 38 -10.49 -1.41 6.30
N PRO A 39 -10.55 -2.29 7.32
CA PRO A 39 -9.76 -2.15 8.56
C PRO A 39 -8.25 -2.06 8.33
N ARG A 40 -7.74 -2.68 7.26
CA ARG A 40 -6.33 -2.62 6.85
C ARG A 40 -5.83 -1.18 6.68
N PHE A 41 -6.69 -0.27 6.23
CA PHE A 41 -6.34 1.15 6.05
C PHE A 41 -6.33 1.92 7.39
N THR A 42 -7.20 1.56 8.33
CA THR A 42 -7.46 2.37 9.53
C THR A 42 -6.73 1.90 10.79
N ASN A 43 -6.25 0.66 10.82
CA ASN A 43 -5.64 0.05 12.02
C ASN A 43 -4.10 0.25 12.11
N GLY A 44 -3.51 1.05 11.22
CA GLY A 44 -2.07 1.29 11.19
C GLY A 44 -1.23 0.13 10.63
N ALA A 45 -1.85 -0.94 10.13
CA ALA A 45 -1.13 -2.09 9.55
C ALA A 45 -0.88 -1.95 8.04
N LEU A 46 -1.31 -0.83 7.43
CA LEU A 46 -1.18 -0.56 6.01
C LEU A 46 0.30 -0.53 5.58
N ALA A 47 0.63 -1.22 4.50
CA ALA A 47 1.96 -1.23 3.92
C ALA A 47 1.92 -0.96 2.41
N ILE A 48 3.06 -0.56 1.82
CA ILE A 48 3.15 -0.26 0.38
C ILE A 48 2.75 -1.46 -0.50
N VAL A 49 2.99 -2.68 -0.04
CA VAL A 49 2.60 -3.93 -0.73
C VAL A 49 1.09 -4.11 -0.86
N ASP A 50 0.29 -3.41 -0.05
CA ASP A 50 -1.18 -3.46 -0.11
C ASP A 50 -1.74 -2.66 -1.30
N ILE A 51 -0.93 -1.82 -1.97
CA ILE A 51 -1.37 -0.98 -3.10
C ILE A 51 -1.72 -1.82 -4.32
N ALA A 52 -0.87 -2.78 -4.69
CA ALA A 52 -1.08 -3.62 -5.87
C ALA A 52 -2.40 -4.43 -5.83
N PRO A 53 -2.69 -5.23 -4.77
CA PRO A 53 -3.97 -5.95 -4.69
C PRO A 53 -5.18 -5.00 -4.62
N SER A 54 -5.02 -3.79 -4.08
CA SER A 54 -6.08 -2.77 -4.06
C SER A 54 -6.40 -2.23 -5.45
N ILE A 55 -5.37 -1.97 -6.28
CA ILE A 55 -5.54 -1.57 -7.69
C ILE A 55 -6.26 -2.68 -8.47
N LEU A 56 -5.84 -3.93 -8.30
CA LEU A 56 -6.47 -5.07 -8.98
C LEU A 56 -7.95 -5.18 -8.62
N GLN A 57 -8.30 -5.10 -7.33
CA GLN A 57 -9.70 -5.10 -6.89
C GLN A 57 -10.49 -3.88 -7.43
N TYR A 58 -9.88 -2.70 -7.47
CA TYR A 58 -10.51 -1.51 -8.03
C TYR A 58 -10.80 -1.64 -9.53
N LEU A 59 -9.89 -2.26 -10.29
CA LEU A 59 -10.05 -2.51 -11.71
C LEU A 59 -10.93 -3.74 -12.03
N GLY A 60 -11.24 -4.57 -11.04
CA GLY A 60 -11.96 -5.83 -11.25
C GLY A 60 -11.12 -6.87 -11.98
N ILE A 61 -9.79 -6.80 -11.84
CA ILE A 61 -8.85 -7.72 -12.47
C ILE A 61 -8.50 -8.84 -11.49
N SER A 62 -8.71 -10.08 -11.91
CA SER A 62 -8.23 -11.25 -11.18
C SER A 62 -6.80 -11.58 -11.61
N ALA A 63 -5.84 -11.47 -10.70
CA ALA A 63 -4.49 -11.97 -10.96
C ALA A 63 -4.52 -13.51 -11.11
N PRO A 64 -3.72 -14.09 -12.01
CA PRO A 64 -3.54 -15.54 -12.08
C PRO A 64 -3.13 -16.11 -10.72
N ALA A 65 -3.58 -17.33 -10.39
CA ALA A 65 -3.34 -17.93 -9.06
C ALA A 65 -1.85 -17.97 -8.68
N ALA A 66 -0.97 -18.27 -9.62
CA ALA A 66 0.47 -18.28 -9.40
C ALA A 66 1.04 -16.89 -9.03
N VAL A 67 0.44 -15.80 -9.51
CA VAL A 67 0.82 -14.43 -9.18
C VAL A 67 0.20 -14.00 -7.85
N ALA A 68 -1.09 -14.28 -7.67
CA ALA A 68 -1.80 -13.95 -6.43
C ALA A 68 -1.16 -14.63 -5.21
N GLY A 69 -0.69 -15.87 -5.36
CA GLY A 69 0.00 -16.61 -4.30
C GLY A 69 1.35 -16.03 -3.87
N GLN A 70 1.91 -15.08 -4.63
CA GLN A 70 3.16 -14.37 -4.31
C GLN A 70 2.91 -12.96 -3.75
N MET A 71 1.65 -12.52 -3.67
CA MET A 71 1.31 -11.23 -3.09
C MET A 71 1.17 -11.36 -1.57
N GLU A 72 2.07 -10.72 -0.83
CA GLU A 72 1.98 -10.63 0.63
C GLU A 72 0.96 -9.56 1.10
N GLY A 73 0.76 -8.54 0.26
CA GLY A 73 -0.19 -7.47 0.54
C GLY A 73 -1.63 -7.94 0.42
N VAL A 74 -2.52 -7.23 1.11
CA VAL A 74 -3.98 -7.43 1.00
C VAL A 74 -4.63 -6.12 0.61
N SER A 75 -5.73 -6.20 -0.14
CA SER A 75 -6.44 -4.99 -0.54
C SER A 75 -6.95 -4.23 0.68
N PHE A 76 -6.75 -2.91 0.69
CA PHE A 76 -7.28 -2.01 1.70
C PHE A 76 -8.72 -1.55 1.39
N LEU A 77 -9.30 -1.98 0.26
CA LEU A 77 -10.70 -1.73 -0.08
C LEU A 77 -11.60 -2.80 0.52
N ARG A 78 -12.81 -2.41 0.93
CA ARG A 78 -13.84 -3.37 1.33
C ARG A 78 -14.19 -4.29 0.15
N PRO A 79 -14.46 -5.59 0.38
CA PRO A 79 -14.96 -6.48 -0.66
C PRO A 79 -16.17 -5.86 -1.37
N ARG A 80 -16.25 -6.05 -2.70
CA ARG A 80 -17.46 -5.66 -3.43
C ARG A 80 -18.60 -6.56 -2.95
N ALA A 81 -19.79 -5.97 -2.74
CA ALA A 81 -21.00 -6.77 -2.61
C ALA A 81 -21.12 -7.64 -3.88
N ARG A 82 -21.40 -8.94 -3.68
CA ARG A 82 -21.69 -9.87 -4.77
C ARG A 82 -23.04 -9.57 -5.38
#